data_AF-A0A6V8EW69-F1
#
_entry.id   AF-A0A6V8EW69-F1
#
_cell.length_a   1.000
_cell.length_b   1.000
_cell.length_c   1.000
_cell.angle_alpha   90.00
_cell.angle_beta   90.00
_cell.angle_gamma   90.00
#
_symmetry.space_group_name_H-M   'P 1'
#
loop_
_entity.id
_entity.type
_entity.pdbx_description
1 polymer ?
#
loop_
_entity_poly.entity_id
_entity_poly.type
_entity_poly.pdbx_seq_one_letter_code
_entity_poly.pdbx_strand_id
1 'polypeptide(L)'
;MVTVESIDEVLATHQPALPSTRLSMVEQTLTRLLLFVILGVLLGLVLMPETVWDNGLRPIIWEPIQQDAGAQGDAGYSYQNTAIYTFGLLASVVVFQALFRTLQLPADDKMMIALIAWVCLAPIFRVLEDADFFPSSIDWLLISPIIHLHLATWLIAIGFVSHLVGKKWDHVGGDLGELNIRMRIVPVLCLALLFMWAILFRPGYAEHDMGLIWVIIGLGIGFASLIFAFHATREWPTITRGLLAFAVGACFVGLGHWAQLAATPWLQESGRMPNDVVFWPALIVLGIPGLICSVLYRMGKDDARQLKLTGFEAGVLPEGVTIKSWETEEKVVAKHPIEQLSNKALLASP
;
A
#
# COMPACT_ATOMS: atom_id res chain seq x y z
N MET A 1 -2.75 9.96 -44.46
CA MET A 1 -2.42 9.30 -43.18
C MET A 1 -3.40 9.86 -42.15
N VAL A 2 -4.07 8.99 -41.38
CA VAL A 2 -4.90 9.44 -40.25
C VAL A 2 -3.93 9.86 -39.16
N THR A 3 -3.98 11.12 -38.72
CA THR A 3 -3.16 11.65 -37.63
C THR A 3 -3.89 11.46 -36.30
N VAL A 4 -3.16 11.48 -35.18
CA VAL A 4 -3.78 11.39 -33.83
C VAL A 4 -4.83 12.51 -33.65
N GLU A 5 -4.51 13.73 -34.09
CA GLU A 5 -5.44 14.88 -34.07
C GLU A 5 -6.76 14.58 -34.81
N SER A 6 -6.70 13.90 -35.95
CA SER A 6 -7.92 13.53 -36.70
C SER A 6 -8.75 12.44 -36.03
N ILE A 7 -8.13 11.62 -35.16
CA ILE A 7 -8.84 10.62 -34.35
C ILE A 7 -9.52 11.34 -33.17
N ASP A 8 -8.81 12.27 -32.52
CA ASP A 8 -9.33 13.05 -31.40
C ASP A 8 -10.53 13.91 -31.80
N GLU A 9 -10.52 14.50 -33.00
CA GLU A 9 -11.68 15.24 -33.54
C GLU A 9 -12.94 14.36 -33.67
N VAL A 10 -12.78 13.10 -34.12
CA VAL A 10 -13.89 12.15 -34.23
C VAL A 10 -14.40 11.77 -32.84
N LEU A 11 -13.50 11.49 -31.89
CA LEU A 11 -13.85 11.14 -30.52
C LEU A 11 -14.53 12.31 -29.78
N ALA A 12 -14.16 13.55 -30.08
CA ALA A 12 -14.76 14.76 -29.49
C ALA A 12 -16.24 14.96 -29.87
N THR A 13 -16.74 14.29 -30.92
CA THR A 13 -18.17 14.36 -31.30
C THR A 13 -19.06 13.54 -30.36
N HIS A 14 -18.48 12.64 -29.56
CA HIS A 14 -19.21 11.80 -28.63
C HIS A 14 -19.42 12.47 -27.28
N GLN A 15 -20.32 11.91 -26.46
CA GLN A 15 -20.52 12.38 -25.10
C GLN A 15 -19.22 12.23 -24.30
N PRO A 16 -18.72 13.30 -23.65
CA PRO A 16 -17.46 13.23 -22.94
C PRO A 16 -17.57 12.37 -21.68
N ALA A 17 -16.45 11.74 -21.31
CA ALA A 17 -16.33 11.03 -20.04
C ALA A 17 -16.51 11.97 -18.85
N LEU A 18 -16.97 11.41 -17.73
CA LEU A 18 -17.05 12.15 -16.48
C LEU A 18 -15.63 12.61 -16.08
N PRO A 19 -15.43 13.91 -15.76
CA PRO A 19 -14.11 14.39 -15.35
C PRO A 19 -13.56 13.60 -14.16
N SER A 20 -12.24 13.39 -14.17
CA SER A 20 -11.53 12.68 -13.10
C SER A 20 -11.75 13.33 -11.73
N THR A 21 -12.02 14.63 -11.64
CA THR A 21 -12.29 15.30 -10.36
C THR A 21 -13.71 15.08 -9.81
N ARG A 22 -14.61 14.39 -10.52
CA ARG A 22 -16.00 14.20 -10.12
C ARG A 22 -16.32 12.75 -9.78
N LEU A 23 -17.08 12.57 -8.71
CA LEU A 23 -17.60 11.27 -8.30
C LEU A 23 -18.75 10.81 -9.22
N SER A 24 -18.66 9.59 -9.73
CA SER A 24 -19.75 8.88 -10.40
C SER A 24 -20.89 8.59 -9.43
N MET A 25 -22.07 8.21 -9.95
CA MET A 25 -23.21 7.86 -9.11
C MET A 25 -22.88 6.70 -8.15
N VAL A 26 -22.14 5.69 -8.63
CA VAL A 26 -21.74 4.53 -7.83
C VAL A 26 -20.81 4.97 -6.69
N GLU A 27 -19.77 5.75 -7.00
CA GLU A 27 -18.84 6.27 -5.99
C GLU A 27 -19.55 7.15 -4.96
N GLN A 28 -20.45 8.04 -5.39
CA GLN A 28 -21.24 8.87 -4.46
C GLN A 28 -22.12 8.03 -3.53
N THR A 29 -22.79 7.03 -4.09
CA THR A 29 -23.70 6.15 -3.34
C THR A 29 -22.92 5.34 -2.31
N LEU A 30 -21.82 4.71 -2.72
CA LEU A 30 -20.96 3.94 -1.83
C LEU A 30 -20.34 4.81 -0.75
N THR A 31 -19.84 6.00 -1.10
CA THR A 31 -19.26 6.93 -0.11
C THR A 31 -20.29 7.34 0.93
N ARG A 32 -21.51 7.69 0.52
CA ARG A 32 -22.60 8.08 1.44
C ARG A 32 -23.05 6.90 2.30
N LEU A 33 -23.17 5.70 1.72
CA LEU A 33 -23.54 4.50 2.45
C LEU A 33 -22.49 4.15 3.51
N LEU A 34 -21.20 4.22 3.16
CA LEU A 34 -20.10 3.99 4.09
C LEU A 34 -20.13 5.01 5.24
N LEU A 35 -20.30 6.30 4.93
CA LEU A 35 -20.42 7.35 5.94
C LEU A 35 -21.63 7.13 6.86
N PHE A 36 -22.77 6.73 6.30
CA PHE A 36 -23.96 6.42 7.07
C PHE A 36 -23.75 5.22 7.99
N VAL A 37 -23.09 4.15 7.52
CA VAL A 37 -22.75 2.98 8.35
C VAL A 37 -21.81 3.38 9.47
N ILE A 38 -20.73 4.12 9.18
CA ILE A 38 -19.77 4.59 10.18
C ILE A 38 -20.48 5.43 11.24
N LEU A 39 -21.26 6.43 10.82
CA LEU A 39 -21.98 7.30 11.74
C LEU A 39 -23.02 6.53 12.56
N GLY A 40 -23.74 5.60 11.94
CA GLY A 40 -24.72 4.74 12.60
C GLY A 40 -24.08 3.84 13.65
N VAL A 41 -22.93 3.24 13.35
CA VAL A 41 -22.16 2.45 14.32
C VAL A 41 -21.65 3.33 15.46
N LEU A 42 -21.06 4.49 15.17
CA LEU A 42 -20.57 5.42 16.20
C LEU A 42 -21.69 5.90 17.13
N LEU A 43 -22.82 6.32 16.56
CA LEU A 43 -24.00 6.71 17.33
C LEU A 43 -24.56 5.53 18.13
N GLY A 44 -24.60 4.34 17.53
CA GLY A 44 -25.05 3.12 18.17
C GLY A 44 -24.18 2.71 19.35
N LEU A 45 -22.86 2.83 19.24
CA LEU A 45 -21.92 2.57 20.34
C LEU A 45 -22.10 3.56 21.50
N VAL A 46 -22.50 4.81 21.22
CA VAL A 46 -22.75 5.83 22.26
C VAL A 46 -24.12 5.65 22.91
N LEU A 47 -25.16 5.37 22.11
CA LEU A 47 -26.55 5.36 22.57
C LEU A 47 -27.01 3.98 23.08
N MET A 48 -26.48 2.90 22.51
CA MET A 48 -26.87 1.52 22.79
C MET A 48 -25.66 0.57 22.77
N PRO A 49 -24.65 0.78 23.64
CA PRO A 49 -23.39 0.04 23.60
C PRO A 49 -23.58 -1.48 23.70
N GLU A 50 -24.42 -1.98 24.62
CA GLU A 50 -24.62 -3.42 24.80
C GLU A 50 -25.26 -4.10 23.57
N THR A 51 -26.17 -3.41 22.90
CA THR A 51 -26.85 -3.96 21.71
C THR A 51 -25.92 -3.96 20.50
N VAL A 52 -25.17 -2.89 20.30
CA VAL A 52 -24.34 -2.70 19.11
C VAL A 52 -23.00 -3.40 19.25
N TRP A 53 -22.36 -3.33 20.42
CA TRP A 53 -21.10 -3.99 20.69
C TRP A 53 -21.30 -5.43 21.15
N ASP A 54 -21.78 -5.65 22.38
CA ASP A 54 -21.73 -6.97 23.02
C ASP A 54 -22.56 -8.03 22.28
N ASN A 55 -23.77 -7.68 21.84
CA ASN A 55 -24.66 -8.61 21.14
C ASN A 55 -24.54 -8.54 19.61
N GLY A 56 -23.79 -7.56 19.08
CA GLY A 56 -23.72 -7.27 17.65
C GLY A 56 -22.33 -7.48 17.09
N LEU A 57 -21.52 -6.41 17.11
CA LEU A 57 -20.21 -6.38 16.48
C LEU A 57 -19.20 -7.32 17.15
N ARG A 58 -19.27 -7.49 18.47
CA ARG A 58 -18.31 -8.31 19.22
C ARG A 58 -18.27 -9.77 18.74
N PRO A 59 -19.39 -10.53 18.72
CA PRO A 59 -19.35 -11.93 18.29
C PRO A 59 -19.07 -12.10 16.81
N ILE A 60 -19.43 -11.13 15.97
CA ILE A 60 -19.28 -11.25 14.51
C ILE A 60 -17.87 -10.85 14.06
N ILE A 61 -17.31 -9.78 14.64
CA ILE A 61 -16.07 -9.15 14.18
C ILE A 61 -14.92 -9.36 15.16
N TRP A 62 -15.16 -9.21 16.46
CA TRP A 62 -14.08 -9.13 17.46
C TRP A 62 -13.66 -10.50 18.02
N GLU A 63 -14.61 -11.35 18.38
CA GLU A 63 -14.33 -12.68 18.92
C GLU A 63 -13.54 -13.57 17.95
N PRO A 64 -13.82 -13.59 16.63
CA PRO A 64 -12.98 -14.32 15.68
C PRO A 64 -11.52 -13.83 15.65
N ILE A 65 -11.31 -12.51 15.78
CA ILE A 65 -9.96 -11.93 15.84
C ILE A 65 -9.26 -12.33 17.13
N GLN A 66 -9.97 -12.33 18.26
CA GLN A 66 -9.41 -12.78 19.54
C GLN A 66 -9.06 -14.28 19.54
N GLN A 67 -9.83 -15.10 18.83
CA GLN A 67 -9.55 -16.52 18.69
C GLN A 67 -8.31 -16.76 17.80
N ASP A 68 -8.17 -15.97 16.73
CA ASP A 68 -6.98 -15.97 15.86
C ASP A 68 -5.72 -15.54 16.63
N ALA A 69 -5.87 -14.62 17.60
CA ALA A 69 -4.81 -14.16 18.51
C ALA A 69 -4.39 -15.16 19.59
N GLY A 70 -5.22 -16.15 19.89
CA GLY A 70 -4.94 -17.11 20.94
C GLY A 70 -3.93 -18.17 20.51
N ALA A 71 -3.37 -18.89 21.50
CA ALA A 71 -2.36 -19.94 21.33
C ALA A 71 -2.70 -21.10 20.34
N GLN A 72 -3.91 -21.15 19.77
CA GLN A 72 -4.30 -22.15 18.77
C GLN A 72 -4.26 -21.63 17.32
N GLY A 73 -4.25 -20.31 17.08
CA GLY A 73 -4.20 -19.72 15.73
C GLY A 73 -5.30 -20.22 14.79
N ASP A 74 -6.46 -20.63 15.32
CA ASP A 74 -7.58 -21.14 14.54
C ASP A 74 -8.71 -20.13 14.55
N ALA A 75 -8.89 -19.47 13.40
CA ALA A 75 -9.89 -18.44 13.27
C ALA A 75 -11.28 -19.04 13.02
N GLY A 76 -12.20 -18.83 13.97
CA GLY A 76 -13.63 -19.17 13.85
C GLY A 76 -14.39 -18.29 12.84
N TYR A 77 -13.85 -18.04 11.65
CA TYR A 77 -14.52 -17.22 10.63
C TYR A 77 -15.76 -17.93 10.09
N SER A 78 -16.87 -17.18 9.99
CA SER A 78 -18.14 -17.62 9.44
C SER A 78 -18.35 -17.06 8.03
N TYR A 79 -19.33 -17.58 7.30
CA TYR A 79 -19.71 -16.97 6.01
C TYR A 79 -20.12 -15.50 6.14
N GLN A 80 -20.71 -15.11 7.29
CA GLN A 80 -21.17 -13.76 7.53
C GLN A 80 -20.01 -12.78 7.70
N ASN A 81 -19.03 -13.09 8.56
CA ASN A 81 -17.90 -12.19 8.76
C ASN A 81 -16.99 -12.12 7.51
N THR A 82 -16.80 -13.25 6.82
CA THR A 82 -16.11 -13.29 5.53
C THR A 82 -16.74 -12.33 4.52
N ALA A 83 -18.08 -12.36 4.37
CA ALA A 83 -18.78 -11.45 3.47
C ALA A 83 -18.61 -9.98 3.88
N ILE A 84 -18.70 -9.67 5.17
CA ILE A 84 -18.49 -8.30 5.68
C ILE A 84 -17.09 -7.80 5.32
N TYR A 85 -16.06 -8.60 5.54
CA TYR A 85 -14.69 -8.23 5.20
C TYR A 85 -14.49 -8.07 3.70
N THR A 86 -15.01 -8.99 2.88
CA THR A 86 -14.88 -8.93 1.41
C THR A 86 -15.58 -7.70 0.83
N PHE A 87 -16.85 -7.46 1.17
CA PHE A 87 -17.58 -6.30 0.65
C PHE A 87 -17.07 -4.98 1.22
N GLY A 88 -16.64 -4.98 2.49
CA GLY A 88 -15.99 -3.82 3.11
C GLY A 88 -14.69 -3.45 2.39
N LEU A 89 -13.85 -4.43 2.05
CA LEU A 89 -12.64 -4.22 1.27
C LEU A 89 -12.96 -3.68 -0.13
N LEU A 90 -13.90 -4.29 -0.85
CA LEU A 90 -14.30 -3.85 -2.18
C LEU A 90 -14.83 -2.41 -2.17
N ALA A 91 -15.70 -2.08 -1.21
CA ALA A 91 -16.23 -0.73 -1.04
C ALA A 91 -15.10 0.27 -0.71
N SER A 92 -14.14 -0.13 0.14
CA SER A 92 -12.99 0.70 0.49
C SER A 92 -12.12 1.00 -0.73
N VAL A 93 -11.86 0.02 -1.60
CA VAL A 93 -11.09 0.24 -2.84
C VAL A 93 -11.75 1.31 -3.72
N VAL A 94 -13.06 1.20 -3.95
CA VAL A 94 -13.80 2.19 -4.77
C VAL A 94 -13.77 3.58 -4.13
N VAL A 95 -14.00 3.67 -2.82
CA VAL A 95 -13.99 4.96 -2.10
C VAL A 95 -12.59 5.57 -2.08
N PHE A 96 -11.54 4.79 -1.80
CA PHE A 96 -10.16 5.29 -1.80
C PHE A 96 -9.70 5.72 -3.19
N GLN A 97 -10.01 4.96 -4.24
CA GLN A 97 -9.73 5.37 -5.62
C GLN A 97 -10.38 6.73 -5.92
N ALA A 98 -11.64 6.88 -5.55
CA ALA A 98 -12.39 8.12 -5.76
C ALA A 98 -11.80 9.29 -4.94
N LEU A 99 -11.37 9.05 -3.70
CA LEU A 99 -10.70 10.03 -2.86
C LEU A 99 -9.35 10.47 -3.43
N PHE A 100 -8.49 9.52 -3.85
CA PHE A 100 -7.20 9.84 -4.46
C PHE A 100 -7.38 10.76 -5.67
N ARG A 101 -8.36 10.43 -6.51
CA ARG A 101 -8.68 11.18 -7.72
C ARG A 101 -9.24 12.57 -7.42
N THR A 102 -10.20 12.68 -6.51
CA THR A 102 -10.84 13.96 -6.15
C THR A 102 -9.93 14.89 -5.33
N LEU A 103 -9.03 14.33 -4.53
CA LEU A 103 -8.00 15.07 -3.79
C LEU A 103 -6.74 15.35 -4.62
N GLN A 104 -6.70 14.89 -5.87
CA GLN A 104 -5.55 15.02 -6.78
C GLN A 104 -4.24 14.50 -6.14
N LEU A 105 -4.33 13.41 -5.39
CA LEU A 105 -3.17 12.72 -4.86
C LEU A 105 -2.42 12.01 -6.00
N PRO A 106 -1.09 11.86 -5.91
CA PRO A 106 -0.35 11.13 -6.93
C PRO A 106 -0.86 9.68 -7.00
N ALA A 107 -1.17 9.23 -8.22
CA ALA A 107 -1.67 7.89 -8.52
C ALA A 107 -0.96 7.29 -9.74
N ASP A 108 0.31 7.66 -9.93
CA ASP A 108 1.17 7.18 -11.01
C ASP A 108 1.94 5.91 -10.61
N ASP A 109 2.66 5.31 -11.56
CA ASP A 109 3.56 4.16 -11.36
C ASP A 109 4.46 4.30 -10.12
N LYS A 110 4.91 5.53 -9.82
CA LYS A 110 5.76 5.82 -8.66
C LYS A 110 5.01 5.60 -7.34
N MET A 111 3.75 6.04 -7.27
CA MET A 111 2.90 5.77 -6.12
C MET A 111 2.66 4.26 -5.98
N MET A 112 2.43 3.54 -7.07
CA MET A 112 2.27 2.08 -7.02
C MET A 112 3.51 1.41 -6.41
N ILE A 113 4.71 1.78 -6.84
CA ILE A 113 5.98 1.27 -6.25
C ILE A 113 6.06 1.59 -4.75
N ALA A 114 5.67 2.81 -4.35
CA ALA A 114 5.63 3.17 -2.92
C ALA A 114 4.68 2.28 -2.13
N LEU A 115 3.46 2.04 -2.65
CA LEU A 115 2.45 1.19 -1.99
C LEU A 115 2.88 -0.29 -1.94
N ILE A 116 3.56 -0.82 -2.96
CA ILE A 116 4.11 -2.19 -2.92
C ILE A 116 5.07 -2.36 -1.76
N ALA A 117 5.90 -1.36 -1.45
CA ALA A 117 6.79 -1.42 -0.28
C ALA A 117 6.01 -1.53 1.05
N TRP A 118 4.83 -0.90 1.16
CA TRP A 118 3.93 -1.07 2.31
C TRP A 118 3.28 -2.46 2.34
N VAL A 119 2.92 -3.01 1.19
CA VAL A 119 2.40 -4.39 1.09
C VAL A 119 3.44 -5.39 1.60
N CYS A 120 4.73 -5.19 1.29
CA CYS A 120 5.83 -6.02 1.79
C CYS A 120 6.06 -5.90 3.30
N LEU A 121 5.67 -4.80 3.93
CA LEU A 121 5.84 -4.59 5.37
C LEU A 121 4.88 -5.45 6.21
N ALA A 122 3.66 -5.71 5.71
CA ALA A 122 2.67 -6.55 6.39
C ALA A 122 3.15 -7.98 6.67
N PRO A 123 3.67 -8.77 5.69
CA PRO A 123 4.18 -10.11 5.96
C PRO A 123 5.42 -10.08 6.88
N ILE A 124 6.21 -9.02 6.86
CA ILE A 124 7.35 -8.86 7.79
C ILE A 124 6.88 -8.84 9.23
N PHE A 125 5.84 -8.07 9.51
CA PHE A 125 5.23 -8.04 10.83
C PHE A 125 4.52 -9.33 11.20
N ARG A 126 3.82 -9.95 10.24
CA ARG A 126 3.14 -11.22 10.46
C ARG A 126 4.07 -12.33 10.87
N VAL A 127 5.22 -12.48 10.21
CA VAL A 127 6.20 -13.51 10.60
C VAL A 127 6.76 -13.29 12.00
N LEU A 128 6.91 -12.03 12.42
CA LEU A 128 7.35 -11.72 13.79
C LEU A 128 6.24 -11.98 14.80
N GLU A 129 4.99 -11.71 14.45
CA GLU A 129 3.83 -12.03 15.26
C GLU A 129 3.63 -13.54 15.40
N ASP A 130 3.68 -14.32 14.32
CA ASP A 130 3.67 -15.79 14.34
C ASP A 130 4.86 -16.39 15.12
N ALA A 131 5.95 -15.62 15.27
CA ALA A 131 7.11 -15.98 16.08
C ALA A 131 6.96 -15.59 17.56
N ASP A 132 5.79 -15.11 17.98
CA ASP A 132 5.49 -14.61 19.31
C ASP A 132 6.42 -13.47 19.76
N PHE A 133 6.99 -12.70 18.81
CA PHE A 133 7.93 -11.62 19.13
C PHE A 133 7.28 -10.46 19.91
N PHE A 134 6.00 -10.20 19.64
CA PHE A 134 5.29 -9.06 20.22
C PHE A 134 4.61 -9.49 21.51
N PRO A 135 4.66 -8.66 22.56
CA PRO A 135 3.95 -8.97 23.80
C PRO A 135 2.43 -8.98 23.57
N SER A 136 1.71 -9.72 24.40
CA SER A 136 0.24 -9.84 24.41
C SER A 136 -0.55 -8.53 24.59
N SER A 137 0.15 -7.42 24.85
CA SER A 137 -0.46 -6.09 24.89
C SER A 137 -0.59 -5.43 23.51
N ILE A 138 0.17 -5.90 22.52
CA ILE A 138 0.36 -5.29 21.19
C ILE A 138 0.11 -6.29 20.05
N ASP A 139 0.33 -7.59 20.26
CA ASP A 139 0.09 -8.68 19.31
C ASP A 139 -1.21 -8.54 18.49
N TRP A 140 -2.34 -8.21 19.12
CA TRP A 140 -3.65 -8.03 18.49
C TRP A 140 -3.67 -6.95 17.39
N LEU A 141 -2.76 -5.96 17.43
CA LEU A 141 -2.62 -4.95 16.37
C LEU A 141 -2.06 -5.53 15.07
N LEU A 142 -1.40 -6.68 15.17
CA LEU A 142 -0.67 -7.32 14.07
C LEU A 142 -1.43 -8.52 13.50
N ILE A 143 -2.68 -8.75 13.94
CA ILE A 143 -3.55 -9.84 13.51
C ILE A 143 -4.50 -9.41 12.39
N SER A 144 -5.02 -10.36 11.60
CA SER A 144 -5.95 -10.05 10.51
C SER A 144 -7.33 -9.74 11.09
N PRO A 145 -8.08 -8.76 10.54
CA PRO A 145 -7.67 -7.81 9.51
C PRO A 145 -6.97 -6.54 10.06
N ILE A 146 -6.83 -6.42 11.38
CA ILE A 146 -6.37 -5.22 12.11
C ILE A 146 -5.01 -4.70 11.63
N ILE A 147 -4.07 -5.58 11.31
CA ILE A 147 -2.75 -5.21 10.79
C ILE A 147 -2.85 -4.30 9.56
N HIS A 148 -3.81 -4.53 8.67
CA HIS A 148 -4.00 -3.70 7.48
C HIS A 148 -4.49 -2.29 7.84
N LEU A 149 -5.35 -2.16 8.85
CA LEU A 149 -5.81 -0.86 9.36
C LEU A 149 -4.69 -0.13 10.10
N HIS A 150 -3.89 -0.86 10.89
CA HIS A 150 -2.73 -0.31 11.58
C HIS A 150 -1.69 0.23 10.58
N LEU A 151 -1.32 -0.56 9.58
CA LEU A 151 -0.39 -0.14 8.54
C LEU A 151 -0.97 0.99 7.67
N ALA A 152 -2.26 0.95 7.36
CA ALA A 152 -2.93 2.06 6.67
C ALA A 152 -2.87 3.37 7.48
N THR A 153 -2.98 3.29 8.81
CA THR A 153 -2.85 4.46 9.69
C THR A 153 -1.44 5.07 9.59
N TRP A 154 -0.41 4.23 9.63
CA TRP A 154 0.97 4.68 9.39
C TRP A 154 1.15 5.28 8.01
N LEU A 155 0.66 4.62 6.97
CA LEU A 155 0.71 5.09 5.59
C LEU A 155 0.08 6.47 5.45
N ILE A 156 -1.13 6.67 5.97
CA ILE A 156 -1.84 7.95 5.93
C ILE A 156 -1.06 9.01 6.72
N ALA A 157 -0.55 8.68 7.91
CA ALA A 157 0.22 9.60 8.74
C ALA A 157 1.51 10.07 8.04
N ILE A 158 2.26 9.14 7.44
CA ILE A 158 3.48 9.48 6.68
C ILE A 158 3.15 10.29 5.43
N GLY A 159 2.09 9.92 4.70
CA GLY A 159 1.63 10.68 3.54
C GLY A 159 1.22 12.11 3.91
N PHE A 160 0.47 12.27 5.01
CA PHE A 160 0.05 13.57 5.54
C PHE A 160 1.23 14.43 6.00
N VAL A 161 2.16 13.88 6.77
CA VAL A 161 3.37 14.59 7.22
C VAL A 161 4.23 15.00 6.02
N SER A 162 4.40 14.10 5.05
CA SER A 162 5.15 14.39 3.81
C SER A 162 4.48 15.51 3.02
N HIS A 163 3.16 15.51 2.91
CA HIS A 163 2.40 16.61 2.29
C HIS A 163 2.59 17.93 3.05
N LEU A 164 2.41 17.92 4.37
CA LEU A 164 2.45 19.13 5.19
C LEU A 164 3.82 19.81 5.16
N VAL A 165 4.90 19.01 5.25
CA VAL A 165 6.28 19.50 5.30
C VAL A 165 6.81 19.82 3.89
N GLY A 166 6.43 19.02 2.90
CA GLY A 166 6.94 19.09 1.53
C GLY A 166 6.28 20.12 0.62
N LYS A 167 4.95 20.30 0.73
CA LYS A 167 4.13 21.06 -0.23
C LYS A 167 4.66 22.46 -0.55
N LYS A 168 5.24 23.15 0.45
CA LYS A 168 5.77 24.52 0.28
C LYS A 168 6.97 24.59 -0.66
N TRP A 169 7.66 23.47 -0.85
CA TRP A 169 8.91 23.37 -1.60
C TRP A 169 8.77 22.58 -2.90
N ASP A 170 7.66 21.87 -3.09
CA ASP A 170 7.37 21.11 -4.32
C ASP A 170 7.36 22.00 -5.58
N HIS A 171 7.03 23.29 -5.43
CA HIS A 171 7.06 24.26 -6.53
C HIS A 171 8.39 25.01 -6.69
N VAL A 172 9.32 24.84 -5.74
CA VAL A 172 10.64 25.48 -5.77
C VAL A 172 11.58 24.56 -6.53
N GLY A 173 11.76 24.83 -7.83
CA GLY A 173 12.64 24.03 -8.68
C GLY A 173 14.13 24.11 -8.29
N GLY A 174 14.89 23.11 -8.74
CA GLY A 174 16.34 23.05 -8.58
C GLY A 174 16.83 22.56 -7.23
N ASP A 175 18.16 22.61 -7.03
CA ASP A 175 18.82 22.03 -5.84
C ASP A 175 18.39 22.69 -4.53
N LEU A 176 17.94 23.95 -4.56
CA LEU A 176 17.49 24.66 -3.36
C LEU A 176 16.20 24.04 -2.80
N GLY A 177 15.20 23.78 -3.65
CA GLY A 177 13.95 23.13 -3.23
C GLY A 177 14.21 21.72 -2.71
N GLU A 178 15.00 20.94 -3.47
CA GLU A 178 15.37 19.57 -3.09
C GLU A 178 16.11 19.50 -1.76
N LEU A 179 17.07 20.39 -1.52
CA LEU A 179 17.79 20.47 -0.24
C LEU A 179 16.83 20.81 0.91
N ASN A 180 15.90 21.73 0.68
CA ASN A 180 14.89 22.16 1.65
C ASN A 180 13.88 21.06 2.00
N ILE A 181 13.46 20.27 1.02
CA ILE A 181 12.62 19.07 1.21
C ILE A 181 13.39 18.06 2.05
N ARG A 182 14.61 17.71 1.62
CA ARG A 182 15.44 16.70 2.28
C ARG A 182 15.74 17.03 3.74
N MET A 183 16.20 18.26 4.02
CA MET A 183 16.58 18.66 5.37
C MET A 183 15.40 18.70 6.35
N ARG A 184 14.16 18.85 5.87
CA ARG A 184 12.98 18.90 6.73
C ARG A 184 12.28 17.56 6.85
N ILE A 185 12.17 16.81 5.76
CA ILE A 185 11.39 15.56 5.73
C ILE A 185 12.21 14.39 6.26
N VAL A 186 13.46 14.22 5.82
CA VAL A 186 14.25 13.04 6.19
C VAL A 186 14.39 12.90 7.72
N PRO A 187 14.72 13.96 8.49
CA PRO A 187 14.79 13.83 9.95
C PRO A 187 13.44 13.46 10.56
N VAL A 188 12.33 13.99 10.04
CA VAL A 188 10.97 13.67 10.54
C VAL A 188 10.64 12.20 10.25
N LEU A 189 10.97 11.69 9.07
CA LEU A 189 10.77 10.28 8.73
C LEU A 189 11.66 9.36 9.57
N CYS A 190 12.92 9.74 9.84
CA CYS A 190 13.78 9.00 10.76
C CYS A 190 13.21 8.99 12.18
N LEU A 191 12.69 10.13 12.68
CA LEU A 191 12.02 10.17 13.98
C LEU A 191 10.76 9.32 14.01
N ALA A 192 9.98 9.31 12.93
CA ALA A 192 8.81 8.44 12.80
C ALA A 192 9.21 6.96 12.79
N LEU A 193 10.30 6.59 12.11
CA LEU A 193 10.81 5.21 12.08
C LEU A 193 11.32 4.79 13.46
N LEU A 194 12.02 5.70 14.16
CA LEU A 194 12.45 5.48 15.54
C LEU A 194 11.25 5.34 16.48
N PHE A 195 10.20 6.14 16.28
CA PHE A 195 8.97 6.05 17.05
C PHE A 195 8.28 4.70 16.83
N MET A 196 8.12 4.28 15.57
CA MET A 196 7.60 2.95 15.21
C MET A 196 8.42 1.83 15.86
N TRP A 197 9.75 1.90 15.78
CA TRP A 197 10.64 0.97 16.45
C TRP A 197 10.42 0.93 17.97
N ALA A 198 10.29 2.10 18.59
CA ALA A 198 10.11 2.22 20.04
C ALA A 198 8.76 1.69 20.53
N ILE A 199 7.70 1.83 19.74
CA ILE A 199 6.36 1.39 20.15
C ILE A 199 6.03 -0.06 19.75
N LEU A 200 6.55 -0.54 18.62
CA LEU A 200 6.24 -1.89 18.12
C LEU A 200 7.32 -2.90 18.50
N PHE A 201 8.59 -2.60 18.20
CA PHE A 201 9.65 -3.60 18.30
C PHE A 201 10.30 -3.66 19.68
N ARG A 202 10.56 -2.50 20.30
CA ARG A 202 11.24 -2.42 21.59
C ARG A 202 10.57 -3.23 22.71
N PRO A 203 9.23 -3.27 22.83
CA PRO A 203 8.58 -4.07 23.87
C PRO A 203 8.94 -5.57 23.80
N GLY A 204 9.13 -6.13 22.61
CA GLY A 204 9.47 -7.56 22.44
C GLY A 204 10.82 -7.97 23.03
N TYR A 205 11.78 -7.05 23.15
CA TYR A 205 13.09 -7.37 23.72
C TYR A 205 13.05 -7.70 25.22
N ALA A 206 11.97 -7.33 25.92
CA ALA A 206 11.82 -7.63 27.34
C ALA A 206 11.23 -9.03 27.58
N GLU A 207 10.53 -9.59 26.59
CA GLU A 207 9.85 -10.88 26.68
C GLU A 207 10.78 -12.06 26.34
N HIS A 208 11.80 -11.82 25.51
CA HIS A 208 12.67 -12.88 25.00
C HIS A 208 14.13 -12.68 25.38
N ASP A 209 14.79 -13.78 25.77
CA ASP A 209 16.24 -13.81 25.93
C ASP A 209 16.91 -13.93 24.55
N MET A 210 17.09 -12.78 23.89
CA MET A 210 17.61 -12.68 22.53
C MET A 210 18.83 -11.77 22.42
N GLY A 211 19.68 -12.04 21.44
CA GLY A 211 20.76 -11.11 21.08
C GLY A 211 20.21 -9.81 20.47
N LEU A 212 21.05 -8.77 20.41
CA LEU A 212 20.68 -7.46 19.83
C LEU A 212 21.49 -7.06 18.60
N ILE A 213 22.45 -7.89 18.17
CA ILE A 213 23.40 -7.52 17.11
C ILE A 213 22.68 -7.26 15.78
N TRP A 214 21.76 -8.13 15.39
CA TRP A 214 21.01 -8.00 14.13
C TRP A 214 19.91 -6.96 14.22
N VAL A 215 19.37 -6.72 15.42
CA VAL A 215 18.45 -5.60 15.68
C VAL A 215 19.15 -4.27 15.43
N ILE A 216 20.36 -4.08 15.98
CA ILE A 216 21.13 -2.84 15.82
C ILE A 216 21.55 -2.66 14.35
N ILE A 217 22.03 -3.71 13.70
CA ILE A 217 22.39 -3.68 12.27
C ILE A 217 21.16 -3.35 11.43
N GLY A 218 20.02 -4.02 11.67
CA GLY A 218 18.75 -3.77 10.98
C GLY A 218 18.24 -2.34 11.16
N LEU A 219 18.37 -1.78 12.36
CA LEU A 219 18.03 -0.39 12.62
C LEU A 219 18.94 0.58 11.87
N GLY A 220 20.26 0.32 11.86
CA GLY A 220 21.23 1.11 11.11
C GLY A 220 20.98 1.07 9.59
N ILE A 221 20.73 -0.12 9.04
CA ILE A 221 20.38 -0.31 7.63
C ILE A 221 19.00 0.29 7.32
N GLY A 222 18.04 0.22 8.26
CA GLY A 222 16.73 0.85 8.14
C GLY A 222 16.83 2.37 7.95
N PHE A 223 17.62 3.06 8.78
CA PHE A 223 17.88 4.49 8.59
C PHE A 223 18.64 4.77 7.30
N ALA A 224 19.69 4.00 7.00
CA ALA A 224 20.49 4.19 5.80
C ALA A 224 19.66 4.00 4.51
N SER A 225 18.82 2.97 4.47
CA SER A 225 17.94 2.66 3.33
C SER A 225 16.81 3.66 3.17
N LEU A 226 16.24 4.18 4.26
CA LEU A 226 15.28 5.30 4.22
C LEU A 226 15.91 6.54 3.59
N ILE A 227 17.09 6.95 4.08
CA ILE A 227 17.82 8.12 3.56
C ILE A 227 18.17 7.91 2.09
N PHE A 228 18.67 6.72 1.74
CA PHE A 228 19.04 6.36 0.38
C PHE A 228 17.82 6.36 -0.56
N ALA A 229 16.71 5.72 -0.18
CA ALA A 229 15.49 5.66 -0.98
C ALA A 229 14.91 7.06 -1.21
N PHE A 230 14.93 7.91 -0.18
CA PHE A 230 14.49 9.30 -0.32
C PHE A 230 15.37 10.09 -1.30
N HIS A 231 16.69 9.85 -1.27
CA HIS A 231 17.64 10.49 -2.18
C HIS A 231 17.54 9.97 -3.62
N ALA A 232 17.40 8.65 -3.78
CA ALA A 232 17.28 7.98 -5.08
C ALA A 232 16.00 8.34 -5.83
N THR A 233 14.96 8.75 -5.10
CA THR A 233 13.67 9.21 -5.66
C THR A 233 13.59 10.72 -5.82
N ARG A 234 14.72 11.38 -6.09
CA ARG A 234 14.74 12.80 -6.47
C ARG A 234 13.75 13.06 -7.62
N GLU A 235 13.10 14.23 -7.61
CA GLU A 235 12.07 14.64 -8.58
C GLU A 235 10.74 13.85 -8.53
N TRP A 236 10.57 12.88 -7.62
CA TRP A 236 9.27 12.25 -7.39
C TRP A 236 8.39 13.16 -6.52
N PRO A 237 7.05 13.02 -6.58
CA PRO A 237 6.15 13.73 -5.68
C PRO A 237 6.52 13.47 -4.21
N THR A 238 6.53 14.52 -3.39
CA THR A 238 7.05 14.43 -2.03
C THR A 238 6.28 13.43 -1.14
N ILE A 239 4.96 13.31 -1.33
CA ILE A 239 4.15 12.27 -0.68
C ILE A 239 4.69 10.88 -1.02
N THR A 240 4.83 10.59 -2.31
CA THR A 240 5.30 9.29 -2.82
C THR A 240 6.69 8.94 -2.28
N ARG A 241 7.60 9.92 -2.25
CA ARG A 241 8.96 9.74 -1.72
C ARG A 241 8.97 9.40 -0.24
N GLY A 242 8.18 10.13 0.54
CA GLY A 242 8.08 9.90 1.98
C GLY A 242 7.49 8.54 2.30
N LEU A 243 6.43 8.14 1.58
CA LEU A 243 5.80 6.82 1.70
C LEU A 243 6.79 5.70 1.36
N LEU A 244 7.49 5.78 0.23
CA LEU A 244 8.46 4.75 -0.17
C LEU A 244 9.62 4.69 0.82
N ALA A 245 10.24 5.83 1.15
CA ALA A 245 11.42 5.87 2.00
C ALA A 245 11.13 5.30 3.40
N PHE A 246 9.98 5.65 3.99
CA PHE A 246 9.58 5.11 5.27
C PHE A 246 9.35 3.61 5.22
N ALA A 247 8.57 3.12 4.24
CA ALA A 247 8.27 1.70 4.09
C ALA A 247 9.54 0.86 3.88
N VAL A 248 10.44 1.31 3.00
CA VAL A 248 11.74 0.65 2.77
C VAL A 248 12.55 0.58 4.07
N GLY A 249 12.65 1.70 4.80
CA GLY A 249 13.35 1.72 6.09
C GLY A 249 12.74 0.75 7.10
N ALA A 250 11.42 0.76 7.24
CA ALA A 250 10.68 -0.14 8.13
C ALA A 250 10.85 -1.61 7.76
N CYS A 251 10.84 -1.96 6.47
CA CYS A 251 11.12 -3.31 5.99
C CYS A 251 12.51 -3.78 6.44
N PHE A 252 13.55 -2.95 6.27
CA PHE A 252 14.90 -3.33 6.72
C PHE A 252 15.04 -3.44 8.24
N VAL A 253 14.32 -2.61 9.01
CA VAL A 253 14.21 -2.80 10.47
C VAL A 253 13.62 -4.18 10.78
N GLY A 254 12.49 -4.54 10.18
CA GLY A 254 11.84 -5.83 10.42
C GLY A 254 12.65 -7.03 9.93
N LEU A 255 13.34 -6.93 8.78
CA LEU A 255 14.26 -7.96 8.30
C LEU A 255 15.46 -8.16 9.24
N GLY A 256 15.92 -7.11 9.93
CA GLY A 256 16.91 -7.24 10.99
C GLY A 256 16.41 -8.08 12.18
N HIS A 257 15.12 -7.98 12.50
CA HIS A 257 14.49 -8.81 13.53
C HIS A 257 14.30 -10.26 13.05
N TRP A 258 13.98 -10.48 11.78
CA TRP A 258 14.00 -11.82 11.20
C TRP A 258 15.39 -12.46 11.30
N ALA A 259 16.45 -11.70 10.98
CA ALA A 259 17.82 -12.17 11.12
C ALA A 259 18.17 -12.45 12.59
N GLN A 260 17.64 -11.66 13.53
CA GLN A 260 17.82 -11.90 14.95
C GLN A 260 17.10 -13.17 15.43
N LEU A 261 15.86 -13.39 14.99
CA LEU A 261 15.10 -14.61 15.25
C LEU A 261 15.84 -15.84 14.71
N ALA A 262 16.41 -15.74 13.51
CA ALA A 262 17.20 -16.82 12.92
C ALA A 262 18.51 -17.09 13.68
N ALA A 263 19.14 -16.05 14.24
CA ALA A 263 20.42 -16.17 14.94
C ALA A 263 20.27 -16.65 16.40
N THR A 264 19.25 -16.16 17.10
CA THR A 264 18.91 -16.56 18.47
C THR A 264 17.40 -16.79 18.57
N PRO A 265 16.91 -17.96 18.13
CA PRO A 265 15.49 -18.29 18.24
C PRO A 265 15.07 -18.35 19.71
N TRP A 266 13.83 -17.97 20.01
CA TRP A 266 13.23 -18.08 21.34
C TRP A 266 12.05 -19.07 21.35
N LEU A 267 11.65 -19.48 22.55
CA LEU A 267 10.54 -20.41 22.74
C LEU A 267 9.22 -19.70 22.45
N GLN A 268 8.42 -20.29 21.56
CA GLN A 268 7.06 -19.82 21.23
C GLN A 268 6.06 -20.24 22.32
N GLU A 269 4.90 -19.59 22.38
CA GLU A 269 3.80 -19.91 23.31
C GLU A 269 3.32 -21.36 23.15
N SER A 270 3.45 -21.92 21.95
CA SER A 270 3.19 -23.33 21.64
C SER A 270 4.14 -24.32 22.33
N GLY A 271 5.18 -23.83 23.01
CA GLY A 271 6.24 -24.63 23.63
C GLY A 271 7.23 -25.22 22.62
N ARG A 272 7.21 -24.75 21.37
CA ARG A 272 8.12 -25.19 20.30
C ARG A 272 9.16 -24.13 20.01
N MET A 273 10.34 -24.58 19.63
CA MET A 273 11.33 -23.69 19.01
C MET A 273 10.97 -23.52 17.54
N PRO A 274 11.23 -22.35 16.94
CA PRO A 274 11.09 -22.15 15.50
C PRO A 274 11.87 -23.23 14.73
N ASN A 275 11.27 -23.74 13.66
CA ASN A 275 11.93 -24.69 12.77
C ASN A 275 13.19 -24.06 12.12
N ASP A 276 14.11 -24.90 11.67
CA ASP A 276 15.27 -24.45 10.90
C ASP A 276 14.85 -23.52 9.75
N VAL A 277 15.62 -22.45 9.54
CA VAL A 277 15.32 -21.47 8.48
C VAL A 277 15.56 -22.12 7.11
N VAL A 278 14.48 -22.30 6.35
CA VAL A 278 14.54 -22.89 5.00
C VAL A 278 14.27 -21.83 3.94
N PHE A 279 15.24 -21.60 3.05
CA PHE A 279 15.18 -20.52 2.04
C PHE A 279 14.54 -20.91 0.69
N TRP A 280 14.37 -22.21 0.39
CA TRP A 280 13.82 -22.61 -0.91
C TRP A 280 12.37 -22.12 -1.17
N PRO A 281 11.47 -22.01 -0.18
CA PRO A 281 10.13 -21.46 -0.43
C PRO A 281 10.21 -20.01 -0.91
N ALA A 282 11.09 -19.20 -0.33
CA ALA A 282 11.31 -17.82 -0.79
C ALA A 282 11.85 -17.77 -2.23
N LEU A 283 12.73 -18.71 -2.62
CA LEU A 283 13.20 -18.79 -4.01
C LEU A 283 12.08 -19.14 -4.99
N ILE A 284 11.10 -19.95 -4.59
CA ILE A 284 9.94 -20.25 -5.44
C ILE A 284 8.97 -19.06 -5.47
N VAL A 285 8.61 -18.51 -4.31
CA VAL A 285 7.60 -17.46 -4.16
C VAL A 285 8.07 -16.10 -4.68
N LEU A 286 9.36 -15.78 -4.57
CA LEU A 286 9.93 -14.53 -5.07
C LEU A 286 10.68 -14.72 -6.39
N GLY A 287 11.41 -15.83 -6.55
CA GLY A 287 12.26 -16.06 -7.72
C GLY A 287 11.47 -16.36 -8.98
N ILE A 288 10.44 -17.22 -8.93
CA ILE A 288 9.61 -17.51 -10.11
C ILE A 288 8.82 -16.27 -10.54
N PRO A 289 8.04 -15.60 -9.66
CA PRO A 289 7.37 -14.35 -10.04
C PRO A 289 8.34 -13.26 -10.48
N GLY A 290 9.48 -13.10 -9.81
CA GLY A 290 10.51 -12.13 -10.21
C GLY A 290 11.08 -12.41 -11.61
N LEU A 291 11.30 -13.67 -11.96
CA LEU A 291 11.71 -14.06 -13.32
C LEU A 291 10.62 -13.75 -14.34
N ILE A 292 9.36 -14.09 -14.03
CA ILE A 292 8.20 -13.79 -14.87
C ILE A 292 8.11 -12.28 -15.10
N CYS A 293 8.11 -11.46 -14.05
CA CYS A 293 8.09 -10.01 -14.14
C CYS A 293 9.27 -9.47 -14.95
N SER A 294 10.48 -10.02 -14.78
CA SER A 294 11.65 -9.62 -15.58
C SER A 294 11.47 -9.95 -17.08
N VAL A 295 10.86 -11.09 -17.42
CA VAL A 295 10.58 -11.46 -18.81
C VAL A 295 9.51 -10.52 -19.39
N LEU A 296 8.39 -10.33 -18.68
CA LEU A 296 7.31 -9.44 -19.10
C LEU A 296 7.80 -7.99 -19.30
N TYR A 297 8.58 -7.48 -18.35
CA TYR A 297 9.19 -6.15 -18.47
C TYR A 297 10.07 -6.02 -19.72
N ARG A 298 10.92 -7.02 -20.00
CA ARG A 298 11.75 -7.02 -21.21
C ARG A 298 10.93 -7.02 -22.49
N MET A 299 9.77 -7.69 -22.50
CA MET A 299 8.87 -7.73 -23.65
C MET A 299 8.12 -6.42 -23.86
N GLY A 300 7.75 -5.72 -22.79
CA GLY A 300 6.92 -4.50 -22.85
C GLY A 300 7.66 -3.16 -22.85
N LYS A 301 8.92 -3.12 -22.39
CA LYS A 301 9.63 -1.86 -22.08
C LYS A 301 9.72 -0.88 -23.25
N ASP A 302 9.88 -1.35 -24.48
CA ASP A 302 10.13 -0.49 -25.64
C ASP A 302 8.81 0.16 -26.09
N ASP A 303 7.73 -0.62 -26.12
CA ASP A 303 6.38 -0.13 -26.40
C ASP A 303 5.88 0.81 -25.29
N ALA A 304 6.17 0.51 -24.03
CA ALA A 304 5.87 1.40 -22.90
C ALA A 304 6.60 2.76 -23.02
N ARG A 305 7.88 2.74 -23.42
CA ARG A 305 8.64 3.97 -23.67
C ARG A 305 8.08 4.76 -24.85
N GLN A 306 7.74 4.07 -25.94
CA GLN A 306 7.18 4.71 -27.12
C GLN A 306 5.82 5.35 -26.82
N LEU A 307 4.95 4.66 -26.08
CA LEU A 307 3.66 5.17 -25.66
C LEU A 307 3.82 6.41 -24.76
N LYS A 308 4.78 6.38 -23.83
CA LYS A 308 5.10 7.54 -22.98
C LYS A 308 5.61 8.75 -23.77
N LEU A 309 6.38 8.53 -24.84
CA LEU A 309 6.82 9.59 -25.75
C LEU A 309 5.65 10.22 -26.52
N THR A 310 4.57 9.47 -26.75
CA THR A 310 3.34 9.99 -27.35
C THR A 310 2.42 10.70 -26.36
N GLY A 311 2.78 10.76 -25.07
CA GLY A 311 1.98 11.42 -24.03
C GLY A 311 0.81 10.57 -23.51
N PHE A 312 0.76 9.29 -23.85
CA PHE A 312 -0.28 8.36 -23.40
C PHE A 312 0.26 7.35 -22.40
N GLU A 313 -0.67 6.75 -21.65
CA GLU A 313 -0.40 5.73 -20.64
C GLU A 313 -1.03 4.39 -21.06
N ALA A 314 -0.37 3.29 -20.72
CA ALA A 314 -0.79 1.96 -21.17
C ALA A 314 -2.14 1.58 -20.54
N GLY A 315 -3.11 1.22 -21.38
CA GLY A 315 -4.44 0.82 -20.91
C GLY A 315 -5.32 1.95 -20.37
N VAL A 316 -4.90 3.22 -20.48
CA VAL A 316 -5.67 4.39 -20.06
C VAL A 316 -6.14 5.15 -21.29
N LEU A 317 -7.45 5.38 -21.40
CA LEU A 317 -8.04 6.15 -22.49
C LEU A 317 -7.72 7.65 -22.36
N PRO A 318 -7.67 8.42 -23.47
CA PRO A 318 -7.44 9.85 -23.43
C PRO A 318 -8.51 10.58 -22.60
N GLU A 319 -8.13 11.70 -21.98
CA GLU A 319 -9.04 12.46 -21.14
C GLU A 319 -10.28 12.92 -21.93
N GLY A 320 -11.45 12.75 -21.31
CA GLY A 320 -12.73 13.09 -21.94
C GLY A 320 -13.29 12.02 -22.88
N VAL A 321 -12.58 10.92 -23.14
CA VAL A 321 -13.07 9.84 -24.01
C VAL A 321 -13.72 8.72 -23.20
N THR A 322 -14.91 8.28 -23.61
CA THR A 322 -15.61 7.14 -22.97
C THR A 322 -15.19 5.81 -23.59
N ILE A 323 -15.27 4.72 -22.82
CA ILE A 323 -15.08 3.36 -23.34
C ILE A 323 -16.06 3.10 -24.50
N LYS A 324 -17.32 3.53 -24.34
CA LYS A 324 -18.34 3.34 -25.37
C LYS A 324 -18.00 4.06 -26.69
N SER A 325 -17.50 5.29 -26.62
CA SER A 325 -17.05 6.02 -27.82
C SER A 325 -15.83 5.36 -28.46
N TRP A 326 -14.90 4.86 -27.64
CA TRP A 326 -13.72 4.14 -28.11
C TRP A 326 -14.07 2.86 -28.87
N GLU A 327 -14.98 2.05 -28.32
CA GLU A 327 -15.46 0.81 -28.93
C GLU A 327 -16.30 1.09 -30.20
N THR A 328 -17.07 2.19 -30.22
CA THR A 328 -17.90 2.55 -31.40
C THR A 328 -17.01 2.91 -32.60
N GLU A 329 -15.88 3.55 -32.35
CA GLU A 329 -14.95 4.04 -33.37
C GLU A 329 -13.75 3.10 -33.60
N GLU A 330 -13.91 1.79 -33.37
CA GLU A 330 -12.85 0.76 -33.43
C GLU A 330 -11.91 0.91 -34.64
N LYS A 331 -12.48 1.14 -35.84
CA LYS A 331 -11.71 1.28 -37.08
C LYS A 331 -10.83 2.53 -37.12
N VAL A 332 -11.26 3.60 -36.46
CA VAL A 332 -10.56 4.88 -36.37
C VAL A 332 -9.47 4.78 -35.31
N VAL A 333 -9.79 4.23 -34.12
CA VAL A 333 -8.86 4.10 -33.00
C VAL A 333 -7.84 2.97 -33.16
N ALA A 334 -8.02 2.03 -34.08
CA ALA A 334 -7.03 0.97 -34.37
C ALA A 334 -5.63 1.49 -34.76
N LYS A 335 -5.54 2.75 -35.21
CA LYS A 335 -4.26 3.42 -35.52
C LYS A 335 -3.75 4.30 -34.37
N HIS A 336 -4.51 4.42 -33.29
CA HIS A 336 -4.13 5.19 -32.13
C HIS A 336 -2.98 4.48 -31.37
N PRO A 337 -1.98 5.21 -30.85
CA PRO A 337 -0.87 4.62 -30.10
C PRO A 337 -1.32 3.71 -28.95
N ILE A 338 -2.41 4.07 -28.26
CA ILE A 338 -3.02 3.25 -27.19
C ILE A 338 -3.36 1.84 -27.71
N GLU A 339 -4.07 1.70 -28.83
CA GLU A 339 -4.42 0.37 -29.36
C GLU A 339 -3.21 -0.41 -29.85
N GLN A 340 -2.25 0.28 -30.48
CA GLN A 340 -1.09 -0.38 -31.06
C GLN A 340 -0.09 -0.88 -30.02
N LEU A 341 0.08 -0.13 -28.92
CA LEU A 341 1.19 -0.34 -27.99
C LEU A 341 0.74 -0.85 -26.61
N SER A 342 -0.50 -0.58 -26.17
CA SER A 342 -0.90 -0.86 -24.77
C SER A 342 -0.78 -2.33 -24.39
N ASN A 343 -1.13 -3.26 -25.29
CA ASN A 343 -1.09 -4.71 -24.99
C ASN A 343 0.29 -5.19 -24.53
N LYS A 344 1.36 -4.70 -25.14
CA LYS A 344 2.73 -5.02 -24.75
C LYS A 344 3.25 -4.07 -23.69
N ALA A 345 2.91 -2.78 -23.77
CA ALA A 345 3.32 -1.78 -22.78
C ALA A 345 2.85 -2.15 -21.36
N LEU A 346 1.65 -2.71 -21.21
CA LEU A 346 1.11 -3.19 -19.93
C LEU A 346 1.99 -4.27 -19.28
N LEU A 347 2.73 -5.07 -20.07
CA LEU A 347 3.64 -6.09 -19.54
C LEU A 347 4.85 -5.48 -18.80
N ALA A 348 5.14 -4.20 -19.05
CA ALA A 348 6.20 -3.45 -18.40
C ALA A 348 5.68 -2.41 -17.40
N SER A 349 4.38 -2.44 -17.09
CA SER A 349 3.82 -1.70 -15.96
C SER A 349 4.38 -2.27 -14.63
N PRO A 350 4.67 -1.43 -13.61
CA PRO A 350 5.37 -1.85 -12.41
C PRO A 350 4.66 -2.89 -11.53
#